data_AF-A0A537RTB3-F1
#
_entry.id   AF-A0A537RTB3-F1
#
_cell.length_a   1.000
_cell.length_b   1.000
_cell.length_c   1.000
_cell.angle_alpha   90.00
_cell.angle_beta   90.00
_cell.angle_gamma   90.00
#
_symmetry.space_group_name_H-M   'P 1'
#
loop_
_entity.id
_entity.type
_entity.pdbx_description
1 polymer ?
#
loop_
_entity_poly.entity_id
_entity_poly.type
_entity_poly.pdbx_seq_one_letter_code
_entity_poly.pdbx_strand_id
1 'polypeptide(L)' 'DACDGFNIMFPWVPGGLDEFVDSVVPELQRRGLFRREYEGKTLRENLGLPRPENRFFPQRTD' A
#
# COMPACT_ATOMS: atom_id res chain seq x y z
N ASP A 1 2.80 17.30 12.51
CA ASP A 1 3.00 15.94 12.00
C ASP A 1 1.91 15.55 11.02
N ALA A 2 2.25 14.72 10.05
CA ALA A 2 1.37 14.17 9.02
C ALA A 2 1.39 12.64 9.09
N CYS A 3 0.63 11.96 8.23
CA CYS A 3 0.55 10.50 8.15
C CYS A 3 0.86 9.97 6.75
N ASP A 4 1.49 8.80 6.66
CA ASP A 4 1.83 8.14 5.37
C ASP A 4 0.75 7.13 4.90
N GLY A 5 -0.21 6.79 5.77
CA GLY A 5 -1.26 5.83 5.45
C GLY A 5 -2.27 5.64 6.57
N PHE A 6 -3.31 4.87 6.29
CA PHE A 6 -4.43 4.63 7.19
C PHE A 6 -4.72 3.14 7.34
N ASN A 7 -5.07 2.72 8.55
CA ASN A 7 -5.76 1.46 8.77
C ASN A 7 -7.26 1.75 8.76
N ILE A 8 -8.01 1.12 7.85
CA ILE A 8 -9.43 1.37 7.66
C ILE A 8 -10.20 0.16 8.18
N MET A 9 -11.08 0.38 9.14
CA MET A 9 -11.97 -0.65 9.69
C MET A 9 -13.41 -0.30 9.37
N PHE A 10 -14.09 -1.19 8.65
CA PHE A 10 -15.48 -1.00 8.27
C PHE A 10 -16.42 -1.68 9.29
N PRO A 11 -17.55 -1.04 9.64
CA PRO A 11 -18.52 -1.62 10.58
C PRO A 11 -19.29 -2.81 9.98
N TRP A 12 -19.37 -2.91 8.65
CA TRP A 12 -19.98 -4.00 7.92
C TRP A 12 -19.28 -4.20 6.58
N VAL A 13 -19.11 -5.47 6.19
CA VAL A 13 -18.49 -5.89 4.93
C VAL A 13 -19.42 -6.87 4.19
N PRO A 14 -19.44 -6.85 2.84
CA PRO A 14 -18.53 -6.08 1.96
C PRO A 14 -18.93 -4.62 1.71
N GLY A 15 -20.19 -4.22 1.89
CA GLY A 15 -20.61 -2.97 1.24
C GLY A 15 -20.03 -1.66 1.81
N GLY A 16 -19.57 -1.61 3.07
CA GLY A 16 -18.81 -0.45 3.56
C GLY A 16 -17.44 -0.31 2.90
N LEU A 17 -16.82 -1.44 2.54
CA LEU A 17 -15.61 -1.47 1.72
C LEU A 17 -15.93 -1.06 0.28
N ASP A 18 -17.01 -1.61 -0.31
CA ASP A 18 -17.40 -1.31 -1.69
C ASP A 18 -17.69 0.19 -1.87
N GLU A 19 -18.45 0.81 -0.95
CA GLU A 19 -18.75 2.25 -0.99
C GLU A 19 -17.47 3.10 -0.91
N PHE A 20 -16.49 2.70 -0.09
CA PHE A 20 -15.22 3.40 0.03
C PHE A 20 -14.39 3.28 -1.26
N VAL A 21 -14.33 2.08 -1.84
CA VAL A 21 -13.61 1.83 -3.09
C VAL A 21 -14.25 2.60 -4.25
N ASP A 22 -15.57 2.64 -4.34
CA ASP A 22 -16.28 3.29 -5.44
C ASP A 22 -16.31 4.82 -5.32
N SER A 23 -16.27 5.35 -4.10
CA SER A 23 -16.43 6.80 -3.86
C SER A 23 -15.12 7.50 -3.49
N VAL A 24 -14.34 6.95 -2.56
CA VAL A 24 -13.18 7.65 -1.98
C VAL A 24 -11.92 7.44 -2.81
N VAL A 25 -11.66 6.20 -3.24
CA VAL A 25 -10.43 5.88 -4.01
C VAL A 25 -10.32 6.71 -5.30
N PRO A 26 -11.38 6.89 -6.12
CA PRO A 26 -11.31 7.73 -7.31
C PRO A 26 -10.96 9.18 -7.00
N GLU A 27 -11.46 9.73 -5.89
CA GLU A 27 -11.16 11.10 -5.49
C GLU A 27 -9.69 11.25 -5.04
N LEU A 28 -9.16 10.28 -4.30
CA LEU A 28 -7.74 10.26 -3.94
C LEU A 28 -6.84 10.15 -5.19
N GLN A 29 -7.24 9.32 -6.17
CA GLN A 29 -6.54 9.20 -7.45
C GLN A 29 -6.65 10.46 -8.31
N ARG A 30 -7.79 11.17 -8.29
CA ARG A 30 -7.99 12.44 -9.00
C ARG A 30 -7.09 13.53 -8.44
N ARG A 31 -6.86 13.53 -7.12
CA ARG A 31 -5.96 14.47 -6.42
C ARG A 31 -4.49 14.07 -6.46
N GLY A 32 -4.14 12.92 -7.04
CA GLY A 32 -2.77 12.41 -7.07
C GLY A 32 -2.24 11.92 -5.72
N LEU A 33 -3.14 11.61 -4.77
CA LEU A 33 -2.81 11.15 -3.42
C LEU A 33 -2.79 9.61 -3.31
N PHE A 34 -3.32 8.91 -4.31
CA PHE A 34 -3.34 7.46 -4.34
C PHE A 34 -2.96 6.92 -5.72
N ARG A 35 -2.26 5.79 -5.70
CA ARG A 35 -1.78 5.09 -6.90
C ARG A 35 -2.95 4.63 -7.78
N ARG A 36 -2.69 4.52 -9.09
CA ARG A 36 -3.63 3.94 -10.06
C ARG A 36 -3.33 2.49 -10.39
N GLU A 37 -2.05 2.11 -10.31
CA GLU A 37 -1.57 0.77 -10.60
C GLU A 37 -0.51 0.37 -9.56
N TYR A 38 -0.28 -0.94 -9.44
CA TYR A 38 0.79 -1.50 -8.62
C TYR A 38 1.92 -1.94 -9.53
N GLU A 39 3.08 -1.28 -9.42
CA GLU A 39 4.27 -1.60 -10.23
C GLU A 39 5.14 -2.68 -9.55
N GLY A 40 5.11 -2.75 -8.22
CA GLY A 40 5.85 -3.71 -7.42
C GLY A 40 5.18 -5.09 -7.42
N LYS A 41 6.01 -6.13 -7.50
CA LYS A 41 5.62 -7.53 -7.37
C LYS A 41 5.52 -7.98 -5.91
N THR A 42 6.05 -7.20 -4.97
CA THR A 42 5.98 -7.48 -3.54
C THR A 42 5.33 -6.35 -2.77
N LEU A 43 4.79 -6.66 -1.58
CA LEU A 43 4.23 -5.64 -0.68
C LEU A 43 5.27 -4.57 -0.33
N ARG A 44 6.54 -4.97 -0.12
CA ARG A 44 7.63 -4.04 0.19
C ARG A 44 7.86 -3.06 -0.95
N GLU A 45 7.94 -3.53 -2.19
CA GLU A 45 8.08 -2.67 -3.37
C GLU A 45 6.91 -1.68 -3.47
N ASN A 46 5.68 -2.16 -3.25
CA ASN A 46 4.49 -1.31 -3.26
C ASN A 46 4.43 -0.32 -2.08
N LEU A 47 5.25 -0.48 -1.04
CA LEU A 47 5.36 0.45 0.08
C LEU A 47 6.68 1.26 0.04
N GLY A 48 7.51 1.12 -1.00
CA GLY A 48 8.81 1.78 -1.08
C GLY A 48 9.83 1.28 -0.04
N LEU A 49 9.66 0.05 0.46
CA LEU A 49 10.50 -0.52 1.51
C LEU A 49 11.61 -1.40 0.93
N PRO A 50 12.85 -1.34 1.46
CA PRO A 50 13.91 -2.25 1.05
C PRO A 50 13.63 -3.68 1.51
N ARG A 51 14.12 -4.65 0.73
CA ARG A 51 14.16 -6.06 1.15
C ARG A 51 15.30 -6.24 2.16
N PRO A 52 15.02 -6.74 3.38
CA PRO A 52 16.09 -7.00 4.34
C PRO A 52 16.95 -8.17 3.88
N GLU A 53 18.25 -8.10 4.16
CA GLU A 53 19.17 -9.20 3.94
C GLU A 53 18.84 -10.39 4.85
N ASN A 54 19.12 -11.59 4.36
CA ASN A 54 18.95 -12.78 5.17
C ASN A 54 20.10 -12.87 6.20
N ARG A 55 19.76 -12.76 7.49
CA ARG A 55 20.74 -12.81 8.59
C ARG A 55 21.57 -14.10 8.69
N PHE A 56 21.09 -15.21 8.12
CA PHE A 56 21.77 -16.50 8.13
C PHE A 56 22.50 -16.79 6.81
N PHE A 57 22.15 -16.07 5.74
CA PHE A 57 22.71 -16.23 4.40
C PHE A 57 22.99 -14.86 3.77
N PRO A 58 23.98 -14.10 4.28
CA PRO A 58 24.35 -12.80 3.71
C PRO A 58 24.82 -12.98 2.26
N GLN A 59 24.45 -12.05 1.38
CA GLN A 59 24.93 -12.06 0.00
C GLN A 59 26.43 -11.76 0.01
N ARG A 60 27.24 -12.67 -0.54
CA ARG A 60 28.69 -12.46 -0.64
C ARG A 60 28.94 -11.35 -1.67
N THR A 61 29.50 -10.23 -1.23
CA THR A 61 30.06 -9.23 -2.14
C THR A 61 31.44 -9.73 -2.52
N ASP A 62 31.60 -10.20 -3.77
CA ASP A 62 32.92 -10.55 -4.33
C ASP A 62 33.73 -9.28 -4.66
#